data_AF-A0A660TPZ7-F1
#
_entry.id   AF-A0A660TPZ7-F1
#
_cell.length_a   1.000
_cell.length_b   1.000
_cell.length_c   1.000
_cell.angle_alpha   90.00
_cell.angle_beta   90.00
_cell.angle_gamma   90.00
#
_symmetry.space_group_name_H-M   'P 1'
#
loop_
_entity.id
_entity.type
_entity.pdbx_description
1 polymer ?
#
loop_
_entity_poly.entity_id
_entity_poly.type
_entity_poly.pdbx_seq_one_letter_code
_entity_poly.pdbx_strand_id
1 'polypeptide(L)'
;MDYGDIKNPTGNAIIYWQIKGDNPKFKKGQFIATNFVISPLHVNEETLMVNFPPVLVESYEKLLNIAESHNVDLINGGEIFLPRSISDINQFYKRQIEKYNNLMQEYLLAFKEKLETKREEESVPQLINESGRLMDEIRDYVREGTNIKLISKKIVQLKRIEEKLNSQMKGFDLSKIISLIDRDDIMVDELVSLYKQKFLAIFLEDYEKAGILKKKIEEIETILLTPKIN
;
A
#
# COMPACT_ATOMS: atom_id res chain seq x y z
N MET A 1 18.77 4.78 13.48
CA MET A 1 17.94 5.99 13.36
C MET A 1 17.85 6.58 14.75
N ASP A 2 18.06 7.89 14.88
CA ASP A 2 18.22 8.54 16.19
C ASP A 2 16.95 9.30 16.62
N TYR A 3 16.13 9.71 15.64
CA TYR A 3 14.78 10.20 15.84
C TYR A 3 13.90 9.71 14.69
N GLY A 4 12.66 9.31 14.97
CA GLY A 4 11.78 8.64 14.01
C GLY A 4 11.78 7.12 14.14
N ASP A 5 11.01 6.46 13.27
CA ASP A 5 10.88 5.00 13.24
C ASP A 5 11.09 4.48 11.81
N ILE A 6 12.17 3.74 11.59
CA ILE A 6 12.50 3.15 10.29
C ILE A 6 11.44 2.14 9.83
N LYS A 7 10.65 1.55 10.73
CA LYS A 7 9.52 0.69 10.36
C LYS A 7 8.28 1.47 9.96
N ASN A 8 8.23 2.76 10.29
CA ASN A 8 7.12 3.65 9.96
C ASN A 8 7.61 5.03 9.46
N PRO A 9 8.46 5.08 8.43
CA PRO A 9 9.16 6.29 8.02
C PRO A 9 8.20 7.38 7.54
N THR A 10 8.47 8.64 7.85
CA THR A 10 7.60 9.78 7.52
C THR A 10 7.60 10.14 6.03
N GLY A 11 8.65 9.78 5.30
CA GLY A 11 8.90 10.22 3.93
C GLY A 11 9.74 11.51 3.86
N ASN A 12 10.11 12.08 5.00
CA ASN A 12 11.00 13.23 5.10
C ASN A 12 12.10 12.91 6.12
N ALA A 13 13.36 12.93 5.69
CA ALA A 13 14.47 12.53 6.54
C ALA A 13 15.71 13.41 6.37
N ILE A 14 16.48 13.51 7.45
CA ILE A 14 17.80 14.13 7.49
C ILE A 14 18.83 13.04 7.79
N ILE A 15 19.78 12.83 6.88
CA ILE A 15 20.99 12.06 7.17
C ILE A 15 22.07 13.04 7.63
N TYR A 16 22.69 12.75 8.77
CA TYR A 16 23.73 13.60 9.33
C TYR A 16 25.01 12.82 9.65
N TRP A 17 26.16 13.49 9.54
CA TRP A 17 27.46 12.93 9.92
C TRP A 17 28.22 13.88 10.81
N GLN A 18 28.90 13.33 11.81
CA GLN A 18 29.79 14.10 12.65
C GLN A 18 31.15 14.28 11.97
N ILE A 19 31.58 15.53 11.78
CA ILE A 19 32.92 15.83 11.27
C ILE A 19 33.93 15.62 12.41
N LYS A 20 34.94 14.80 12.16
CA LYS A 20 36.07 14.56 13.05
C LYS A 20 37.38 14.98 12.38
N GLY A 21 38.33 15.40 13.22
CA GLY A 21 39.67 15.86 12.80
C GLY A 21 39.92 17.35 13.06
N ASP A 22 41.15 17.79 12.81
CA ASP A 22 41.61 19.18 12.97
C ASP A 22 41.75 19.87 11.60
N ASN A 23 40.67 19.92 10.82
CA ASN A 23 40.68 20.66 9.55
C ASN A 23 40.35 22.15 9.84
N PRO A 24 41.22 23.12 9.49
CA PRO A 24 40.99 24.53 9.81
C PRO A 24 39.74 25.13 9.15
N LYS A 25 39.19 24.50 8.09
CA LYS A 25 37.94 24.93 7.44
C LYS A 25 36.67 24.48 8.19
N PHE A 26 36.78 23.53 9.13
CA PHE A 26 35.64 22.96 9.85
C PHE A 26 35.96 22.89 11.34
N LYS A 27 35.12 23.52 12.17
CA LYS A 27 35.32 23.48 13.63
C LYS A 27 35.01 22.07 14.16
N LYS A 28 35.75 21.63 15.18
CA LYS A 28 35.47 20.39 15.90
C LYS A 28 34.02 20.40 16.40
N GLY A 29 33.28 19.31 16.14
CA GLY A 29 31.89 19.14 16.59
C GLY A 29 30.81 19.59 15.60
N GLN A 30 31.18 20.09 14.42
CA GLN A 30 30.22 20.39 13.36
C GLN A 30 29.70 19.12 12.70
N PHE A 31 28.45 19.17 12.27
CA PHE A 31 27.77 18.11 11.54
C PHE A 31 27.54 18.54 10.10
N ILE A 32 27.64 17.60 9.17
CA ILE A 32 27.10 17.77 7.81
C ILE A 32 25.75 17.08 7.81
N ALA A 33 24.71 17.78 7.38
CA ALA A 33 23.37 17.24 7.29
C ALA A 33 22.79 17.44 5.90
N THR A 34 22.10 16.43 5.39
CA THR A 34 21.43 16.45 4.10
C THR A 34 20.00 16.02 4.31
N ASN A 35 19.05 16.86 3.90
CA ASN A 35 17.64 16.51 3.89
C ASN A 35 17.27 15.89 2.53
N PHE A 36 16.40 14.89 2.56
CA PHE A 36 15.72 14.39 1.38
C PHE A 36 14.26 14.11 1.70
N VAL A 37 13.42 14.24 0.67
CA VAL A 37 11.98 14.03 0.75
C VAL A 37 11.57 13.04 -0.32
N ILE A 38 10.81 12.02 0.08
CA ILE A 38 10.25 11.01 -0.78
C ILE A 38 8.76 11.32 -0.96
N SER A 39 8.35 11.45 -2.22
CA SER A 39 6.95 11.61 -2.55
C SER A 39 6.20 10.29 -2.38
N PRO A 40 4.96 10.30 -1.86
CA PRO A 40 4.10 9.12 -1.92
C PRO A 40 3.62 8.80 -3.36
N LEU A 41 3.79 9.74 -4.30
CA LEU A 41 3.38 9.57 -5.68
C LEU A 41 4.32 8.63 -6.44
N HIS A 42 3.73 7.77 -7.26
CA HIS A 42 4.45 6.87 -8.15
C HIS A 42 4.13 7.24 -9.59
N VAL A 43 5.16 7.35 -10.42
CA VAL A 43 5.04 7.59 -11.86
C VAL A 43 5.81 6.48 -12.56
N ASN A 44 5.12 5.64 -13.35
CA ASN A 44 5.74 4.53 -14.09
C ASN A 44 6.63 3.62 -13.22
N GLU A 45 6.13 3.19 -12.05
CA GLU A 45 6.86 2.35 -11.07
C GLU A 45 8.04 3.04 -10.36
N GLU A 46 8.36 4.30 -10.69
CA GLU A 46 9.36 5.09 -9.98
C GLU A 46 8.75 5.92 -8.85
N THR A 47 9.48 6.00 -7.74
CA THR A 47 9.13 6.85 -6.60
C THR A 47 9.86 8.18 -6.74
N LEU A 48 9.11 9.28 -6.76
CA LEU A 48 9.72 10.60 -6.88
C LEU A 48 10.43 10.98 -5.57
N MET A 49 11.64 11.50 -5.67
CA MET A 49 12.44 11.93 -4.53
C MET A 49 13.15 13.24 -4.86
N VAL A 50 13.26 14.11 -3.85
CA VAL A 50 14.07 15.33 -3.91
C VAL A 50 15.16 15.23 -2.86
N ASN A 51 16.40 15.52 -3.26
CA ASN A 51 17.55 15.60 -2.38
C ASN A 51 18.04 17.04 -2.32
N PHE A 52 18.18 17.59 -1.11
CA PHE A 52 18.64 18.95 -0.91
C PHE A 52 20.16 19.02 -0.76
N PRO A 53 20.80 20.16 -1.05
CA PRO A 53 22.23 20.33 -0.82
C PRO A 53 22.61 20.13 0.65
N PRO A 54 23.81 19.57 0.94
CA PRO A 54 24.29 19.40 2.31
C PRO A 54 24.54 20.76 2.98
N VAL A 55 24.23 20.84 4.27
CA VAL A 55 24.44 22.03 5.10
C VAL A 55 25.28 21.69 6.33
N LEU A 56 26.00 22.70 6.84
CA LEU A 56 26.74 22.59 8.09
C LEU A 56 25.84 22.97 9.26
N VAL A 57 25.84 22.13 10.29
CA VAL A 57 25.09 22.34 11.52
C VAL A 57 26.01 22.30 12.72
N GLU A 58 25.80 23.23 13.66
CA GLU A 58 26.74 23.49 14.75
C GLU A 58 26.69 22.45 15.88
N SER A 59 25.54 21.80 16.09
CA SER A 59 25.35 20.82 17.16
C SER A 59 24.28 19.79 16.80
N TYR A 60 24.37 18.64 17.44
CA TYR A 60 23.35 17.59 17.37
C TYR A 60 22.00 18.08 17.92
N GLU A 61 22.02 18.87 18.99
CA GLU A 61 20.81 19.43 19.62
C GLU A 61 20.00 20.30 18.63
N LYS A 62 20.67 21.07 17.77
CA LYS A 62 19.99 21.81 16.70
C LYS A 62 19.34 20.88 15.67
N LEU A 63 20.00 19.79 15.30
CA LEU A 63 19.44 18.79 14.38
C LEU A 63 18.19 18.13 14.98
N LEU A 64 18.27 17.71 16.24
CA LEU A 64 17.16 17.07 16.95
C LEU A 64 15.96 18.03 17.06
N ASN A 65 16.20 19.29 17.44
CA ASN A 65 15.13 20.30 17.51
C ASN A 65 14.44 20.53 16.16
N ILE A 66 15.21 20.56 15.05
CA ILE A 66 14.65 20.66 13.69
C ILE A 66 13.80 19.43 13.37
N ALA A 67 14.32 18.24 13.67
CA ALA A 67 13.64 16.97 13.42
C ALA A 67 12.30 16.88 14.16
N GLU A 68 12.29 17.24 15.45
CA GLU A 68 11.09 17.23 16.30
C GLU A 68 10.04 18.25 15.85
N SER A 69 10.46 19.50 15.60
CA SER A 69 9.53 20.58 15.26
C SER A 69 8.86 20.42 13.90
N HIS A 70 9.46 19.64 12.99
CA HIS A 70 8.97 19.45 11.62
C HIS A 70 8.56 18.00 11.32
N ASN A 71 8.58 17.10 12.33
CA ASN A 71 8.29 15.68 12.18
C ASN A 71 9.11 15.02 11.05
N VAL A 72 10.42 15.21 11.12
CA VAL A 72 11.40 14.71 10.14
C VAL A 72 12.24 13.62 10.77
N ASP A 73 12.42 12.48 10.10
CA ASP A 73 13.24 11.39 10.63
C ASP A 73 14.73 11.80 10.63
N LEU A 74 15.46 11.44 11.68
CA LEU A 74 16.89 11.75 11.84
C LEU A 74 17.73 10.47 11.78
N ILE A 75 18.59 10.39 10.77
CA ILE A 75 19.40 9.21 10.46
C ILE A 75 20.88 9.54 10.70
N ASN A 76 21.51 8.79 11.59
CA ASN A 76 22.93 8.89 11.84
C ASN A 76 23.73 8.19 10.74
N GLY A 77 24.46 8.96 9.94
CA GLY A 77 25.39 8.46 8.93
C GLY A 77 26.76 8.08 9.47
N GLY A 78 27.02 8.34 10.75
CA GLY A 78 28.25 8.05 11.47
C GLY A 78 29.25 9.19 11.45
N GLU A 79 30.53 8.85 11.51
CA GLU A 79 31.62 9.82 11.57
C GLU A 79 32.33 9.96 10.23
N ILE A 80 32.71 11.20 9.90
CA ILE A 80 33.49 11.53 8.71
C ILE A 80 34.82 12.16 9.13
N PHE A 81 35.92 11.56 8.70
CA PHE A 81 37.27 12.08 8.88
C PHE A 81 37.72 12.76 7.59
N LEU A 82 37.84 14.09 7.62
CA LEU A 82 38.27 14.84 6.44
C LEU A 82 39.77 14.58 6.17
N PRO A 83 40.14 14.17 4.94
CA PRO A 83 41.54 13.99 4.59
C PRO A 83 42.28 15.33 4.63
N ARG A 84 43.53 15.30 5.10
CA ARG A 84 44.41 16.49 5.13
C ARG A 84 45.03 16.79 3.75
N SER A 85 45.13 15.79 2.87
CA SER A 85 45.74 15.90 1.54
C SER A 85 44.71 15.83 0.42
N ILE A 86 44.98 16.55 -0.67
CA ILE A 86 44.14 16.61 -1.88
C ILE A 86 44.20 15.30 -2.67
N SER A 87 45.29 14.54 -2.55
CA SER A 87 45.52 13.27 -3.28
C SER A 87 44.43 12.22 -3.08
N ASP A 88 43.77 12.23 -1.92
CA ASP A 88 42.79 11.20 -1.52
C ASP A 88 41.34 11.70 -1.53
N ILE A 89 41.11 12.94 -1.97
CA ILE A 89 39.80 13.60 -1.91
C ILE A 89 38.76 12.90 -2.78
N ASN A 90 39.13 12.47 -4.00
CA ASN A 90 38.20 11.80 -4.91
C ASN A 90 37.75 10.44 -4.38
N GLN A 91 38.68 9.66 -3.82
CA GLN A 91 38.35 8.37 -3.22
C GLN A 91 37.51 8.54 -1.95
N PHE A 92 37.82 9.56 -1.15
CA PHE A 92 37.01 9.93 0.01
C PHE A 92 35.58 10.30 -0.39
N TYR A 93 35.39 11.20 -1.36
CA TYR A 93 34.06 11.62 -1.82
C TYR A 93 33.25 10.43 -2.35
N LYS A 94 33.87 9.57 -3.16
CA LYS A 94 33.21 8.38 -3.69
C LYS A 94 32.68 7.49 -2.56
N ARG A 95 33.49 7.22 -1.53
CA ARG A 95 33.08 6.43 -0.36
C ARG A 95 31.94 7.09 0.43
N GLN A 96 31.96 8.42 0.59
CA GLN A 96 30.87 9.10 1.32
C GLN A 96 29.56 9.12 0.52
N ILE A 97 29.63 9.29 -0.80
CA ILE A 97 28.45 9.22 -1.68
C ILE A 97 27.86 7.81 -1.66
N GLU A 98 28.69 6.77 -1.73
CA GLU A 98 28.23 5.37 -1.62
C GLU A 98 27.51 5.12 -0.28
N LYS A 99 28.09 5.56 0.84
CA LYS A 99 27.44 5.47 2.16
C LYS A 99 26.11 6.19 2.22
N TYR A 100 26.07 7.42 1.71
CA TYR A 100 24.84 8.21 1.66
C TYR A 100 23.75 7.51 0.86
N ASN A 101 24.09 7.06 -0.35
CA ASN A 101 23.15 6.38 -1.23
C ASN A 101 22.59 5.11 -0.59
N ASN A 102 23.42 4.33 0.12
CA ASN A 102 22.96 3.12 0.80
C ASN A 102 21.92 3.44 1.89
N LEU A 103 22.16 4.45 2.73
CA LEU A 103 21.21 4.88 3.76
C LEU A 103 19.90 5.39 3.16
N MET A 104 19.99 6.16 2.08
CA MET A 104 18.83 6.68 1.36
C MET A 104 18.02 5.56 0.70
N GLN A 105 18.68 4.53 0.15
CA GLN A 105 18.02 3.36 -0.42
C GLN A 105 17.32 2.52 0.65
N GLU A 106 17.97 2.27 1.79
CA GLU A 106 17.36 1.56 2.92
C GLU A 106 16.08 2.26 3.39
N TYR A 107 16.14 3.59 3.56
CA TYR A 107 14.98 4.38 3.95
C TYR A 107 13.89 4.40 2.86
N LEU A 108 14.26 4.50 1.58
CA LEU A 108 13.33 4.44 0.46
C LEU A 108 12.58 3.10 0.41
N LEU A 109 13.27 1.98 0.62
CA LEU A 109 12.65 0.66 0.68
C LEU A 109 11.66 0.57 1.83
N ALA A 110 12.04 1.00 3.03
CA ALA A 110 11.14 1.03 4.18
C ALA A 110 9.90 1.92 3.95
N PHE A 111 10.08 3.07 3.27
CA PHE A 111 8.97 3.96 2.93
C PHE A 111 8.04 3.34 1.87
N LYS A 112 8.60 2.65 0.86
CA LYS A 112 7.82 1.88 -0.11
C LYS A 112 7.04 0.77 0.57
N GLU A 113 7.67 -0.04 1.42
CA GLU A 113 6.99 -1.09 2.19
C GLU A 113 5.84 -0.54 3.03
N LYS A 114 6.05 0.60 3.71
CA LYS A 114 4.98 1.30 4.42
C LYS A 114 3.84 1.74 3.49
N LEU A 115 4.16 2.27 2.31
CA LEU A 115 3.14 2.69 1.34
C LEU A 115 2.41 1.50 0.72
N GLU A 116 3.08 0.38 0.49
CA GLU A 116 2.47 -0.87 0.02
C GLU A 116 1.58 -1.48 1.11
N THR A 117 2.03 -1.42 2.37
CA THR A 117 1.23 -1.84 3.54
C THR A 117 0.04 -0.90 3.79
N LYS A 118 0.17 0.40 3.45
CA LYS A 118 -0.92 1.39 3.50
C LYS A 118 -1.78 1.45 2.23
N ARG A 119 -1.35 0.85 1.12
CA ARG A 119 -2.17 0.66 -0.07
C ARG A 119 -3.16 -0.47 0.20
N GLU A 120 -4.23 -0.05 0.88
CA GLU A 120 -5.58 -0.60 0.83
C GLU A 120 -5.86 -1.87 1.65
N GLU A 121 -6.09 -1.71 2.95
CA GLU A 121 -7.31 -2.32 3.49
C GLU A 121 -8.49 -1.54 2.87
N GLU A 122 -8.95 -2.00 1.71
CA GLU A 122 -10.24 -1.57 1.18
C GLU A 122 -11.28 -1.75 2.29
N SER A 123 -11.98 -0.67 2.65
CA SER A 123 -13.02 -0.74 3.68
C SER A 123 -14.13 -1.70 3.24
N VAL A 124 -14.80 -2.35 4.20
CA VAL A 124 -15.95 -3.24 3.92
C VAL A 124 -16.95 -2.63 2.91
N PRO A 125 -17.36 -1.34 3.00
CA PRO A 125 -18.24 -0.72 1.98
C PRO A 125 -17.65 -0.70 0.58
N GLN A 126 -16.36 -0.41 0.44
CA GLN A 126 -15.68 -0.39 -0.86
C GLN A 126 -15.65 -1.79 -1.46
N LEU A 127 -15.30 -2.80 -0.65
CA LEU A 127 -15.30 -4.20 -1.07
C LEU A 127 -16.69 -4.68 -1.50
N ILE A 128 -17.76 -4.31 -0.77
CA ILE A 128 -19.14 -4.65 -1.14
C ILE A 128 -19.50 -4.01 -2.48
N ASN A 129 -19.24 -2.72 -2.65
CA ASN A 129 -19.56 -2.00 -3.88
C ASN A 129 -18.80 -2.57 -5.09
N GLU A 130 -17.50 -2.82 -4.92
CA GLU A 130 -16.66 -3.39 -5.96
C GLU A 130 -17.09 -4.82 -6.33
N SER A 131 -17.45 -5.64 -5.34
CA SER A 131 -18.00 -6.98 -5.61
C SER A 131 -19.29 -6.88 -6.44
N GLY A 132 -20.18 -5.96 -6.10
CA GLY A 132 -21.42 -5.71 -6.85
C GLY A 132 -21.16 -5.31 -8.30
N ARG A 133 -20.22 -4.38 -8.51
CA ARG A 133 -19.82 -3.91 -9.85
C ARG A 133 -19.23 -5.04 -10.70
N LEU A 134 -18.31 -5.82 -10.14
CA LEU A 134 -17.70 -6.94 -10.85
C LEU A 134 -18.71 -8.03 -11.20
N MET A 135 -19.67 -8.31 -10.32
CA MET A 135 -20.75 -9.23 -10.63
C MET A 135 -21.59 -8.75 -11.80
N ASP A 136 -22.03 -7.48 -11.80
CA ASP A 136 -22.79 -6.89 -12.91
C ASP A 136 -22.01 -6.98 -14.24
N GLU A 137 -20.73 -6.62 -14.22
CA GLU A 137 -19.88 -6.68 -15.41
C GLU A 137 -19.73 -8.10 -15.96
N ILE A 138 -19.54 -9.10 -15.09
CA ILE A 138 -19.50 -10.50 -15.52
C ILE A 138 -20.81 -10.88 -16.20
N ARG A 139 -21.95 -10.49 -15.63
CA ARG A 139 -23.28 -10.77 -16.21
C ARG A 139 -23.47 -10.11 -17.56
N ASP A 140 -22.98 -8.88 -17.74
CA ASP A 140 -22.97 -8.21 -19.05
C ASP A 140 -22.19 -9.02 -20.09
N TYR A 141 -20.97 -9.45 -19.77
CA TYR A 141 -20.17 -10.28 -20.70
C TYR A 141 -20.82 -11.63 -21.03
N VAL A 142 -21.46 -12.26 -20.05
CA VAL A 142 -22.19 -13.53 -20.25
C VAL A 142 -23.35 -13.32 -21.22
N ARG A 143 -24.18 -12.29 -21.01
CA ARG A 143 -25.32 -11.96 -21.90
C ARG A 143 -24.89 -11.61 -23.31
N GLU A 144 -23.77 -10.90 -23.45
CA GLU A 144 -23.20 -10.57 -24.75
C GLU A 144 -22.59 -11.78 -25.47
N GLY A 145 -22.39 -12.90 -24.76
CA GLY A 145 -21.75 -14.11 -25.30
C GLY A 145 -20.27 -13.91 -25.65
N THR A 146 -19.59 -12.94 -25.02
CA THR A 146 -18.21 -12.59 -25.38
C THR A 146 -17.21 -12.73 -24.23
N ASN A 147 -15.94 -12.89 -24.62
CA ASN A 147 -14.76 -12.66 -23.78
C ASN A 147 -14.64 -13.53 -22.51
N ILE A 148 -14.71 -14.86 -22.68
CA ILE A 148 -14.49 -15.86 -21.62
C ILE A 148 -13.22 -15.57 -20.78
N LYS A 149 -12.12 -15.14 -21.42
CA LYS A 149 -10.88 -14.79 -20.71
C LYS A 149 -11.06 -13.64 -19.71
N LEU A 150 -11.85 -12.63 -20.08
CA LEU A 150 -12.14 -11.50 -19.21
C LEU A 150 -13.10 -11.90 -18.08
N ILE A 151 -14.10 -12.74 -18.37
CA ILE A 151 -14.97 -13.35 -17.35
C ILE A 151 -14.12 -14.07 -16.30
N SER A 152 -13.23 -14.98 -16.72
CA SER A 152 -12.34 -15.70 -15.80
C SER A 152 -11.46 -14.75 -14.98
N LYS A 153 -10.92 -13.69 -15.59
CA LYS A 153 -10.11 -12.68 -14.88
C LYS A 153 -10.93 -11.96 -13.79
N LYS A 154 -12.18 -11.60 -14.08
CA LYS A 154 -13.08 -10.95 -13.12
C LYS A 154 -13.53 -11.87 -12.00
N ILE A 155 -13.76 -13.16 -12.30
CA ILE A 155 -14.03 -14.18 -11.27
C ILE A 155 -12.85 -14.30 -10.29
N VAL A 156 -11.61 -14.26 -10.78
CA VAL A 156 -10.42 -14.26 -9.91
C VAL A 156 -10.37 -13.01 -9.03
N GLN A 157 -10.79 -11.84 -9.54
CA GLN A 157 -10.90 -10.62 -8.74
C GLN A 157 -11.98 -10.75 -7.65
N LEU A 158 -13.15 -11.30 -7.97
CA LEU A 158 -14.21 -11.57 -6.98
C LEU A 158 -13.74 -12.49 -5.85
N LYS A 159 -12.98 -13.55 -6.15
CA LYS A 159 -12.42 -14.44 -5.12
C LYS A 159 -11.48 -13.71 -4.16
N ARG A 160 -10.65 -12.80 -4.67
CA ARG A 160 -9.78 -11.97 -3.83
C ARG A 160 -10.58 -11.02 -2.93
N ILE A 161 -11.68 -10.46 -3.44
CA ILE A 161 -12.57 -9.61 -2.64
C ILE A 161 -13.27 -10.44 -1.55
N GLU A 162 -13.69 -11.67 -1.85
CA GLU A 162 -14.25 -12.59 -0.86
C GLU A 162 -13.28 -12.87 0.30
N GLU A 163 -12.01 -13.15 -0.01
CA GLU A 163 -10.97 -13.37 0.99
C GLU A 163 -10.79 -12.15 1.89
N LYS A 164 -10.80 -10.94 1.32
CA LYS A 164 -10.71 -9.67 2.06
C LYS A 164 -11.96 -9.38 2.91
N LEU A 165 -13.15 -9.63 2.37
CA LEU A 165 -14.40 -9.43 3.12
C LEU A 165 -14.47 -10.39 4.31
N ASN A 166 -14.13 -11.66 4.12
CA ASN A 166 -14.18 -12.68 5.17
C ASN A 166 -13.11 -12.48 6.26
N SER A 167 -11.99 -11.84 5.96
CA SER A 167 -10.99 -11.48 6.98
C SER A 167 -11.43 -10.30 7.85
N GLN A 168 -12.25 -9.38 7.30
CA GLN A 168 -12.76 -8.21 8.02
C GLN A 168 -14.09 -8.46 8.73
N MET A 169 -15.02 -9.22 8.13
CA MET A 169 -16.36 -9.45 8.68
C MET A 169 -16.97 -10.78 8.21
N LYS A 170 -17.58 -11.53 9.13
CA LYS A 170 -18.27 -12.79 8.80
C LYS A 170 -19.62 -12.54 8.12
N GLY A 171 -19.99 -13.41 7.17
CA GLY A 171 -21.33 -13.44 6.56
C GLY A 171 -21.37 -13.10 5.07
N PHE A 172 -20.25 -12.65 4.49
CA PHE A 172 -20.09 -12.46 3.05
C PHE A 172 -19.66 -13.75 2.37
N ASP A 173 -20.63 -14.64 2.13
CA ASP A 173 -20.41 -15.83 1.30
C ASP A 173 -20.57 -15.44 -0.17
N LEU A 174 -19.47 -15.35 -0.92
CA LEU A 174 -19.45 -15.09 -2.36
C LEU A 174 -19.20 -16.38 -3.16
N SER A 175 -18.67 -17.41 -2.51
CA SER A 175 -18.23 -18.67 -3.12
C SER A 175 -19.30 -19.33 -3.97
N LYS A 176 -20.55 -19.32 -3.46
CA LYS A 176 -21.70 -19.89 -4.13
C LYS A 176 -22.05 -19.15 -5.42
N ILE A 177 -22.22 -17.83 -5.38
CA ILE A 177 -22.53 -17.05 -6.59
C ILE A 177 -21.36 -17.12 -7.58
N ILE A 178 -20.11 -17.11 -7.12
CA ILE A 178 -18.93 -17.26 -7.98
C ILE A 178 -18.97 -18.56 -8.81
N SER A 179 -19.55 -19.64 -8.28
CA SER A 179 -19.70 -20.93 -8.99
C SER A 179 -20.83 -20.97 -10.03
N LEU A 180 -21.71 -19.96 -10.02
CA LEU A 180 -22.90 -19.87 -10.86
C LEU A 180 -22.86 -18.68 -11.83
N ILE A 181 -22.04 -17.66 -11.54
CA ILE A 181 -22.12 -16.34 -12.15
C ILE A 181 -21.83 -16.30 -13.65
N ASP A 182 -21.12 -17.30 -14.18
CA ASP A 182 -20.78 -17.43 -15.60
C ASP A 182 -21.80 -18.23 -16.41
N ARG A 183 -22.86 -18.75 -15.79
CA ARG A 183 -23.92 -19.50 -16.48
C ARG A 183 -24.85 -18.57 -17.23
N ASP A 184 -25.18 -18.91 -18.47
CA ASP A 184 -26.18 -18.20 -19.26
C ASP A 184 -27.61 -18.58 -18.81
N ASP A 185 -28.00 -18.08 -17.64
CA ASP A 185 -29.34 -18.26 -17.06
C ASP A 185 -29.81 -16.95 -16.41
N ILE A 186 -31.03 -16.51 -16.72
CA ILE A 186 -31.60 -15.26 -16.21
C ILE A 186 -31.83 -15.28 -14.69
N MET A 187 -32.01 -16.47 -14.09
CA MET A 187 -32.13 -16.60 -12.64
C MET A 187 -30.81 -16.24 -11.93
N VAL A 188 -29.67 -16.31 -12.63
CA VAL A 188 -28.37 -15.87 -12.09
C VAL A 188 -28.31 -14.34 -11.98
N ASP A 189 -28.98 -13.61 -12.87
CA ASP A 189 -29.08 -12.14 -12.78
C ASP A 189 -29.87 -11.71 -11.54
N GLU A 190 -30.98 -12.39 -11.27
CA GLU A 190 -31.76 -12.20 -10.04
C GLU A 190 -30.91 -12.54 -8.81
N LEU A 191 -30.16 -13.64 -8.87
CA LEU A 191 -29.27 -14.07 -7.80
C LEU A 191 -28.21 -13.01 -7.48
N VAL A 192 -27.57 -12.40 -8.50
CA VAL A 192 -26.61 -11.29 -8.31
C VAL A 192 -27.25 -10.12 -7.56
N SER A 193 -28.47 -9.73 -7.93
CA SER A 193 -29.18 -8.64 -7.26
C SER A 193 -29.47 -8.94 -5.79
N LEU A 194 -29.89 -10.17 -5.48
CA LEU A 194 -30.15 -10.61 -4.11
C LEU A 194 -28.87 -10.65 -3.26
N TYR A 195 -27.76 -11.11 -3.83
CA TYR A 195 -26.46 -11.12 -3.14
C TYR A 195 -26.00 -9.71 -2.77
N LYS A 196 -26.10 -8.75 -3.71
CA LYS A 196 -25.77 -7.33 -3.46
C LYS A 196 -26.63 -6.76 -2.32
N GLN A 197 -27.94 -7.02 -2.34
CA GLN A 197 -28.85 -6.57 -1.30
C GLN A 197 -28.56 -7.22 0.06
N LYS A 198 -28.23 -8.51 0.08
CA LYS A 198 -27.90 -9.25 1.32
C LYS A 198 -26.66 -8.67 1.96
N PHE A 199 -25.62 -8.41 1.17
CA PHE A 199 -24.37 -7.83 1.66
C PHE A 199 -24.54 -6.44 2.23
N LEU A 200 -25.34 -5.59 1.57
CA LEU A 200 -25.67 -4.28 2.11
C LEU A 200 -26.48 -4.38 3.42
N ALA A 201 -27.43 -5.31 3.50
CA ALA A 201 -28.21 -5.52 4.74
C ALA A 201 -27.33 -5.99 5.90
N ILE A 202 -26.40 -6.92 5.66
CA ILE A 202 -25.42 -7.36 6.67
C ILE A 202 -24.55 -6.19 7.14
N PHE A 203 -24.06 -5.37 6.20
CA PHE A 203 -23.24 -4.20 6.52
C PHE A 203 -24.00 -3.15 7.36
N LEU A 204 -25.29 -2.96 7.09
CA LEU A 204 -26.16 -2.06 7.85
C LEU A 204 -26.73 -2.68 9.13
N GLU A 205 -26.27 -3.89 9.50
CA GLU A 205 -26.74 -4.66 10.66
C GLU A 205 -28.25 -4.99 10.63
N ASP A 206 -28.88 -4.94 9.46
CA ASP A 206 -30.27 -5.34 9.22
C ASP A 206 -30.36 -6.86 9.01
N TYR A 207 -30.15 -7.61 10.09
CA TYR A 207 -30.09 -9.07 10.05
C TYR A 207 -31.44 -9.73 9.72
N GLU A 208 -32.55 -9.07 10.00
CA GLU A 208 -33.89 -9.54 9.60
C GLU A 208 -34.00 -9.57 8.08
N LYS A 209 -33.69 -8.44 7.43
CA LYS A 209 -33.67 -8.36 5.97
C LYS A 209 -32.65 -9.30 5.36
N ALA A 210 -31.46 -9.40 5.93
CA ALA A 210 -30.43 -10.35 5.47
C ALA A 210 -30.93 -11.80 5.54
N GLY A 211 -31.69 -12.17 6.59
CA GLY A 211 -32.30 -13.48 6.74
C GLY A 211 -33.37 -13.78 5.69
N ILE A 212 -34.23 -12.80 5.37
CA ILE A 212 -35.24 -12.93 4.29
C ILE A 212 -34.55 -13.12 2.94
N LEU A 213 -33.53 -12.30 2.64
CA LEU A 213 -32.77 -12.38 1.40
C LEU A 213 -32.03 -13.71 1.26
N LYS A 214 -31.47 -14.23 2.36
CA LYS A 214 -30.81 -15.54 2.39
C LYS A 214 -31.76 -16.67 1.98
N LYS A 215 -32.99 -16.69 2.49
CA LYS A 215 -33.99 -17.72 2.11
C LYS A 215 -34.29 -17.70 0.62
N LYS A 216 -34.51 -16.51 0.04
CA LYS A 216 -34.75 -16.33 -1.41
C LYS A 216 -33.56 -16.80 -2.25
N ILE A 217 -32.33 -16.49 -1.80
CA ILE A 217 -31.10 -16.96 -2.43
C ILE A 217 -31.05 -18.49 -2.44
N GLU A 218 -31.32 -19.14 -1.31
CA GLU A 218 -31.31 -20.60 -1.18
C GLU A 218 -32.35 -21.29 -2.08
N GLU A 219 -33.53 -20.68 -2.24
CA GLU A 219 -34.58 -21.15 -3.16
C GLU A 219 -34.09 -21.15 -4.62
N ILE A 220 -33.53 -20.02 -5.09
CA ILE A 220 -32.99 -19.90 -6.46
C ILE A 220 -31.79 -20.82 -6.67
N GLU A 221 -30.88 -20.91 -5.70
CA GLU A 221 -29.71 -21.81 -5.75
C GLU A 221 -30.14 -23.27 -5.90
N THR A 222 -31.17 -23.69 -5.15
CA THR A 222 -31.69 -25.06 -5.25
C THR A 222 -32.20 -25.36 -6.65
N ILE A 223 -32.92 -24.42 -7.27
CA ILE A 223 -33.41 -24.56 -8.64
C ILE A 223 -32.25 -24.67 -9.64
N LEU A 224 -31.23 -23.82 -9.50
CA LEU A 224 -30.06 -23.78 -10.39
C LEU A 224 -29.11 -24.99 -10.23
N LEU A 225 -29.13 -25.64 -9.07
CA LEU A 225 -28.28 -26.81 -8.77
C LEU A 225 -29.00 -28.14 -9.03
N THR A 226 -30.32 -28.14 -9.15
CA THR A 226 -31.08 -29.36 -9.47
C THR A 226 -30.95 -29.66 -10.97
N PRO A 227 -30.45 -30.85 -11.36
CA PRO A 227 -30.36 -31.21 -12.78
C PRO A 227 -31.77 -31.24 -13.38
N LYS A 228 -31.97 -30.54 -14.50
CA LYS A 228 -33.18 -30.69 -15.31
C LYS A 228 -33.20 -32.12 -15.83
N ILE A 229 -34.07 -32.97 -15.26
CA ILE A 229 -34.38 -34.27 -15.81
C ILE A 229 -35.17 -34.00 -17.09
N ASN A 230 -34.49 -34.09 -18.23
CA ASN A 230 -35.12 -34.20 -19.55
C ASN A 230 -35.33 -35.67 -19.88
#